data_AF-A0AAX2CH58-F1
#
_entry.id   AF-A0AAX2CH58-F1
#
_cell.length_a   1.000
_cell.length_b   1.000
_cell.length_c   1.000
_cell.angle_alpha   90.00
_cell.angle_beta   90.00
_cell.angle_gamma   90.00
#
_symmetry.space_group_name_H-M   'P 1'
#
loop_
_entity.id
_entity.type
_entity.pdbx_description
1 polymer ?
#
loop_
_entity_poly.entity_id
_entity_poly.type
_entity_poly.pdbx_seq_one_letter_code
_entity_poly.pdbx_strand_id
1 'polypeptide(L)'
;MFEEYFMYHCPKIVERLTKAIERYSEKLKDIETVSNILPDVIQDVINRYSLRFNFELHLNFHLFVGGFSSNAFVNREIIGQVFLADEKLSPKLEHLRVIVAHEIGHIYHNVLLDRSGIDWHDVSWTDGAVSLYREGVATYLSK
;
A
#
# COMPACT_ATOMS: atom_id res chain seq x y z
N MET A 1 20.74 13.32 -8.62
CA MET A 1 19.72 14.26 -8.10
C MET A 1 19.11 13.82 -6.76
N PHE A 2 19.32 12.59 -6.26
CA PHE A 2 18.87 12.16 -4.93
C PHE A 2 19.99 12.05 -3.87
N GLU A 3 21.26 12.20 -4.24
CA GLU A 3 22.41 11.98 -3.33
C GLU A 3 22.41 12.94 -2.13
N GLU A 4 22.18 14.24 -2.34
CA GLU A 4 22.14 15.21 -1.23
C GLU A 4 20.99 14.94 -0.24
N TYR A 5 19.78 14.63 -0.74
CA TYR A 5 18.63 14.31 0.11
C TYR A 5 18.92 13.10 1.02
N PHE A 6 19.52 12.06 0.43
CA PHE A 6 19.87 10.83 1.15
C PHE A 6 21.00 11.03 2.16
N MET A 7 21.98 11.88 1.86
CA MET A 7 23.14 12.17 2.71
C MET A 7 22.75 12.87 4.02
N TYR A 8 21.76 13.77 4.00
CA TYR A 8 21.34 14.54 5.18
C TYR A 8 20.16 13.92 5.94
N HIS A 9 19.29 13.15 5.29
CA HIS A 9 18.06 12.61 5.92
C HIS A 9 18.10 11.10 6.22
N CYS A 10 19.11 10.37 5.75
CA CYS A 10 19.19 8.92 5.96
C CYS A 10 20.62 8.50 6.34
N PRO A 11 21.08 8.80 7.57
CA PRO A 11 22.50 8.71 7.97
C PRO A 11 23.09 7.30 7.99
N LYS A 12 22.36 6.26 7.56
CA LYS A 12 22.75 4.84 7.64
C LYS A 12 22.40 4.04 6.38
N ILE A 13 22.47 4.64 5.19
CA ILE A 13 22.07 3.96 3.94
C ILE A 13 22.84 2.67 3.71
N VAL A 14 24.17 2.67 3.87
CA VAL A 14 25.00 1.47 3.65
C VAL A 14 24.65 0.38 4.66
N GLU A 15 24.61 0.70 5.95
CA GLU A 15 24.27 -0.26 7.01
C GLU A 15 22.86 -0.85 6.83
N ARG A 16 21.88 -0.02 6.42
CA ARG A 16 20.51 -0.45 6.14
C ARG A 16 20.44 -1.35 4.91
N LEU A 17 21.19 -1.03 3.86
CA LEU A 17 21.21 -1.82 2.62
C LEU A 17 21.88 -3.18 2.85
N THR A 18 23.02 -3.23 3.56
CA THR A 18 23.67 -4.49 3.92
C THR A 18 22.75 -5.38 4.75
N LYS A 19 22.09 -4.81 5.77
CA LYS A 19 21.10 -5.55 6.58
C LYS A 19 19.88 -6.01 5.77
N ALA A 20 19.46 -5.26 4.75
CA ALA A 20 18.40 -5.69 3.84
C ALA A 20 18.84 -6.89 3.00
N ILE A 21 20.06 -6.85 2.44
CA ILE A 21 20.65 -7.94 1.65
C ILE A 21 20.74 -9.22 2.46
N GLU A 22 21.22 -9.15 3.71
CA GLU A 22 21.31 -10.32 4.61
C GLU A 22 19.96 -10.99 4.82
N ARG A 23 18.88 -10.20 4.97
CA ARG A 23 17.52 -10.68 5.22
C ARG A 23 16.86 -11.32 3.99
N TYR A 24 17.33 -11.02 2.79
CA TYR A 24 16.71 -11.57 1.58
C TYR A 24 16.85 -13.07 1.49
N SER A 25 18.00 -13.62 1.91
CA SER A 25 18.22 -15.08 1.87
C SER A 25 17.11 -15.88 2.59
N GLU A 26 16.59 -15.36 3.69
CA GLU A 26 15.48 -15.94 4.46
C GLU A 26 14.09 -15.59 3.90
N LYS A 27 13.97 -14.54 3.08
CA LYS A 27 12.70 -14.00 2.58
C LYS A 27 12.39 -14.32 1.13
N LEU A 28 13.36 -14.80 0.34
CA LEU A 28 13.17 -15.10 -1.09
C LEU A 28 11.99 -16.04 -1.34
N LYS A 29 11.85 -17.10 -0.53
CA LYS A 29 10.73 -18.05 -0.69
C LYS A 29 9.37 -17.42 -0.37
N ASP A 30 9.32 -16.54 0.63
CA ASP A 30 8.10 -15.81 0.97
C ASP A 30 7.74 -14.84 -0.16
N ILE A 31 8.71 -14.11 -0.69
CA ILE A 31 8.54 -13.18 -1.82
C ILE A 31 7.98 -13.94 -3.03
N GLU A 32 8.62 -15.04 -3.43
CA GLU A 32 8.14 -15.87 -4.55
C GLU A 32 6.71 -16.39 -4.32
N THR A 33 6.41 -16.84 -3.10
CA THR A 33 5.06 -17.30 -2.73
C THR A 33 4.03 -16.17 -2.84
N VAL A 34 4.37 -14.98 -2.32
CA VAL A 34 3.51 -13.80 -2.36
C VAL A 34 3.29 -13.38 -3.82
N SER A 35 4.35 -13.17 -4.61
CA SER A 35 4.24 -12.70 -5.99
C SER A 35 3.39 -13.63 -6.88
N ASN A 36 3.37 -14.93 -6.58
CA ASN A 36 2.53 -15.91 -7.29
C ASN A 36 1.04 -15.84 -6.90
N ILE A 37 0.72 -15.60 -5.63
CA ILE A 37 -0.65 -15.64 -5.10
C ILE A 37 -1.34 -14.26 -5.20
N LEU A 38 -0.56 -13.20 -5.10
CA LEU A 38 -1.05 -11.83 -4.94
C LEU A 38 -1.92 -11.34 -6.11
N PRO A 39 -1.65 -11.66 -7.39
CA PRO A 39 -2.53 -11.27 -8.50
C PRO A 39 -3.97 -11.79 -8.34
N ASP A 40 -4.13 -13.06 -7.96
CA ASP A 40 -5.45 -13.67 -7.75
C ASP A 40 -6.18 -13.05 -6.56
N VAL A 41 -5.44 -12.74 -5.49
CA VAL A 41 -5.97 -12.04 -4.31
C VAL A 41 -6.45 -10.65 -4.68
N ILE A 42 -5.65 -9.90 -5.45
CA ILE A 42 -6.01 -8.56 -5.94
C ILE A 42 -7.32 -8.65 -6.73
N GLN A 43 -7.43 -9.57 -7.67
CA GLN A 43 -8.63 -9.69 -8.49
C GLN A 43 -9.88 -10.08 -7.66
N ASP A 44 -9.74 -11.02 -6.72
CA ASP A 44 -10.82 -11.41 -5.79
C ASP A 44 -11.33 -10.20 -4.99
N VAL A 45 -10.41 -9.40 -4.43
CA VAL A 45 -10.78 -8.23 -3.64
C VAL A 45 -11.39 -7.12 -4.50
N ILE A 46 -10.85 -6.83 -5.68
CA ILE A 46 -11.44 -5.85 -6.63
C ILE A 46 -12.89 -6.23 -6.95
N ASN A 47 -13.14 -7.50 -7.28
CA ASN A 47 -14.47 -7.97 -7.60
C ASN A 47 -15.44 -7.80 -6.43
N ARG A 48 -15.01 -8.12 -5.21
CA ARG A 48 -15.81 -7.92 -3.99
C ARG A 48 -16.13 -6.46 -3.73
N TYR A 49 -15.17 -5.56 -3.93
CA TYR A 49 -15.37 -4.12 -3.77
C TYR A 49 -16.35 -3.57 -4.82
N SER A 50 -16.17 -3.94 -6.09
CA SER A 50 -17.10 -3.56 -7.16
C SER A 50 -18.53 -3.99 -6.84
N LEU A 51 -18.73 -5.24 -6.41
CA LEU A 51 -20.03 -5.76 -6.00
C LEU A 51 -20.60 -5.03 -4.78
N ARG A 52 -19.78 -4.73 -3.78
CA ARG A 52 -20.21 -4.08 -2.53
C ARG A 52 -20.62 -2.63 -2.73
N PHE A 53 -19.88 -1.89 -3.54
CA PHE A 53 -20.06 -0.45 -3.70
C PHE A 53 -20.82 -0.06 -4.97
N ASN A 54 -21.08 -1.03 -5.85
CA ASN A 54 -21.81 -0.85 -7.11
C ASN A 54 -21.16 0.19 -8.04
N PHE A 55 -19.84 0.28 -8.02
CA PHE A 55 -19.04 0.99 -9.01
C PHE A 55 -17.63 0.41 -9.11
N GLU A 56 -17.06 0.53 -10.30
CA GLU A 56 -15.73 0.06 -10.63
C GLU A 56 -14.70 1.18 -10.55
N LEU A 57 -13.48 0.81 -10.19
CA LEU A 57 -12.30 1.66 -10.25
C LEU A 57 -11.23 1.00 -11.09
N HIS A 58 -10.55 1.80 -11.90
CA HIS A 58 -9.33 1.37 -12.57
C HIS A 58 -8.18 1.43 -11.56
N LEU A 59 -7.72 0.26 -11.11
CA LEU A 59 -6.65 0.13 -10.14
C LEU A 59 -5.41 -0.45 -10.80
N ASN A 60 -4.26 0.16 -10.55
CA ASN A 60 -2.95 -0.30 -10.99
C ASN A 60 -2.13 -0.67 -9.76
N PHE A 61 -1.67 -1.91 -9.71
CA PHE A 61 -0.84 -2.43 -8.63
C PHE A 61 0.61 -2.47 -9.07
N HIS A 62 1.49 -1.92 -8.23
CA HIS A 62 2.93 -1.93 -8.40
C HIS A 62 3.53 -2.80 -7.30
N LEU A 63 4.08 -3.94 -7.70
CA LEU A 63 4.80 -4.83 -6.80
C LEU A 63 6.29 -4.50 -6.89
N PHE A 64 6.94 -4.34 -5.74
CA PHE A 64 8.37 -4.09 -5.71
C PHE A 64 9.04 -4.82 -4.55
N VAL A 65 10.35 -5.01 -4.69
CA VAL A 65 11.23 -5.58 -3.67
C VAL A 65 12.24 -4.49 -3.30
N GLY A 66 12.18 -3.98 -2.08
CA GLY A 66 12.85 -2.75 -1.65
C GLY A 66 13.97 -2.93 -0.62
N GLY A 67 14.05 -2.00 0.34
CA GLY A 67 15.02 -2.00 1.42
C GLY A 67 14.40 -2.33 2.79
N PHE A 68 13.24 -3.01 2.81
CA PHE A 68 12.47 -3.28 4.03
C PHE A 68 12.02 -2.01 4.81
N SER A 69 11.78 -0.88 4.16
CA SER A 69 11.37 0.37 4.83
C SER A 69 9.86 0.54 5.01
N SER A 70 9.04 0.21 4.02
CA SER A 70 7.57 0.35 4.04
C SER A 70 6.90 -0.90 3.47
N ASN A 71 5.71 -1.25 3.94
CA ASN A 71 5.02 -2.48 3.53
C ASN A 71 4.09 -2.28 2.32
N ALA A 72 3.41 -1.13 2.26
CA ALA A 72 2.50 -0.72 1.20
C ALA A 72 2.26 0.79 1.29
N PHE A 73 1.88 1.44 0.20
CA PHE A 73 1.28 2.78 0.23
C PHE A 73 0.45 3.07 -1.04
N VAL A 74 -0.50 3.98 -0.93
CA VAL A 74 -1.27 4.53 -2.06
C VAL A 74 -0.77 5.95 -2.36
N ASN A 75 -0.54 6.27 -3.63
CA ASN A 75 -0.19 7.62 -4.03
C ASN A 75 -1.42 8.53 -3.95
N ARG A 76 -1.28 9.68 -3.29
CA ARG A 76 -2.35 10.65 -3.03
C ARG A 76 -2.67 11.51 -4.26
N GLU A 77 -1.70 11.70 -5.15
CA GLU A 77 -1.82 12.58 -6.33
C GLU A 77 -2.32 11.83 -7.58
N ILE A 78 -2.25 10.49 -7.58
CA ILE A 78 -2.66 9.64 -8.70
C ILE A 78 -3.66 8.61 -8.18
N ILE A 79 -4.95 8.93 -8.23
CA ILE A 79 -6.04 8.03 -7.85
C ILE A 79 -5.88 6.70 -8.59
N GLY A 80 -6.01 5.59 -7.87
CA GLY A 80 -5.97 4.25 -8.46
C GLY A 80 -4.61 3.58 -8.48
N GLN A 81 -3.56 4.16 -7.89
CA GLN A 81 -2.23 3.52 -7.81
C GLN A 81 -1.98 2.91 -6.41
N VAL A 82 -1.77 1.59 -6.36
CA VAL A 82 -1.42 0.86 -5.13
C VAL A 82 -0.01 0.33 -5.25
N PHE A 83 0.83 0.56 -4.23
CA PHE A 83 2.20 0.07 -4.17
C PHE A 83 2.33 -0.93 -3.03
N LEU A 84 2.81 -2.14 -3.31
CA LEU A 84 3.02 -3.20 -2.32
C LEU A 84 4.49 -3.64 -2.34
N ALA A 85 5.09 -3.71 -1.15
CA ALA A 85 6.46 -4.19 -0.96
C ALA A 85 6.43 -5.68 -0.59
N ASP A 86 6.70 -6.54 -1.56
CA ASP A 86 6.55 -7.99 -1.42
C ASP A 86 7.41 -8.55 -0.27
N GLU A 87 8.59 -7.96 -0.02
CA GLU A 87 9.50 -8.43 1.04
C GLU A 87 8.95 -8.25 2.47
N LYS A 88 7.89 -7.47 2.61
CA LYS A 88 7.20 -7.20 3.88
C LYS A 88 5.88 -7.93 4.03
N LEU A 89 5.36 -8.50 2.95
CA LEU A 89 4.08 -9.19 2.98
C LEU A 89 4.23 -10.56 3.63
N SER A 90 3.18 -10.95 4.35
CA SER A 90 3.08 -12.29 4.89
C SER A 90 2.60 -13.23 3.78
N PRO A 91 3.18 -14.42 3.60
CA PRO A 91 2.74 -15.37 2.56
C PRO A 91 1.38 -16.02 2.88
N LYS A 92 0.75 -15.67 4.00
CA LYS A 92 -0.57 -16.20 4.36
C LYS A 92 -1.67 -15.50 3.57
N LEU A 93 -2.48 -16.28 2.86
CA LEU A 93 -3.59 -15.80 2.03
C LEU A 93 -4.53 -14.82 2.76
N GLU A 94 -4.88 -15.13 4.01
CA GLU A 94 -5.75 -14.27 4.83
C GLU A 94 -5.15 -12.90 5.11
N HIS A 95 -3.83 -12.83 5.35
CA HIS A 95 -3.12 -11.57 5.55
C HIS A 95 -3.05 -10.77 4.25
N LEU A 96 -2.77 -11.43 3.12
CA LEU A 96 -2.74 -10.79 1.79
C LEU A 96 -4.10 -10.19 1.43
N ARG A 97 -5.20 -10.91 1.70
CA ARG A 97 -6.55 -10.38 1.49
C ARG A 97 -6.82 -9.12 2.29
N VAL A 98 -6.47 -9.12 3.57
CA VAL A 98 -6.71 -7.97 4.46
C VAL A 98 -5.90 -6.76 4.01
N ILE A 99 -4.60 -6.90 3.73
CA ILE A 99 -3.77 -5.76 3.33
C ILE A 99 -4.19 -5.21 1.96
N VAL A 100 -4.49 -6.07 0.98
CA VAL A 100 -4.99 -5.63 -0.33
C VAL A 100 -6.33 -4.91 -0.18
N ALA A 101 -7.24 -5.43 0.65
CA ALA A 101 -8.51 -4.79 0.93
C ALA A 101 -8.35 -3.45 1.67
N HIS A 102 -7.37 -3.31 2.56
CA HIS A 102 -7.06 -2.04 3.23
C HIS A 102 -6.62 -0.97 2.23
N GLU A 103 -5.66 -1.28 1.35
CA GLU A 103 -5.16 -0.33 0.36
C GLU A 103 -6.23 0.06 -0.68
N ILE A 104 -7.04 -0.90 -1.15
CA ILE A 104 -8.19 -0.62 -2.03
C ILE A 104 -9.22 0.25 -1.28
N GLY A 105 -9.43 -0.01 0.00
CA GLY A 105 -10.33 0.76 0.87
C GLY A 105 -9.99 2.24 0.92
N HIS A 106 -8.69 2.59 0.99
CA HIS A 106 -8.26 3.98 0.89
C HIS A 106 -8.67 4.63 -0.44
N ILE A 107 -8.54 3.92 -1.57
CA ILE A 107 -8.86 4.48 -2.89
C ILE A 107 -10.37 4.65 -3.04
N TYR A 108 -11.16 3.65 -2.66
CA TYR A 108 -12.63 3.75 -2.68
C TYR A 108 -13.12 4.90 -1.81
N HIS A 109 -12.58 5.03 -0.60
CA HIS A 109 -12.91 6.14 0.30
C HIS A 109 -12.55 7.48 -0.31
N ASN A 110 -11.34 7.63 -0.85
CA ASN A 110 -10.92 8.86 -1.53
C ASN A 110 -11.87 9.22 -2.69
N VAL A 111 -12.21 8.27 -3.56
CA VAL A 111 -13.13 8.53 -4.69
C VAL A 111 -14.53 8.91 -4.21
N LEU A 112 -15.03 8.32 -3.12
CA LEU A 112 -16.32 8.68 -2.55
C LEU A 112 -16.32 10.10 -1.96
N LEU A 113 -15.23 10.50 -1.29
CA LEU A 113 -15.07 11.86 -0.79
C LEU A 113 -14.97 12.88 -1.94
N ASP A 114 -14.22 12.54 -2.98
CA ASP A 114 -14.08 13.34 -4.21
C ASP A 114 -15.44 13.58 -4.88
N ARG A 115 -16.23 12.51 -5.07
CA ARG A 115 -17.61 12.60 -5.58
C ARG A 115 -18.55 13.38 -4.68
N SER A 116 -18.25 13.47 -3.39
CA SER A 116 -19.02 14.25 -2.41
C SER A 116 -18.58 15.72 -2.35
N GLY A 117 -17.60 16.13 -3.16
CA GLY A 117 -17.16 17.51 -3.31
C GLY A 117 -16.13 17.95 -2.27
N ILE A 118 -15.33 17.03 -1.72
CA ILE A 118 -14.19 17.43 -0.87
C ILE A 118 -13.20 18.28 -1.68
N ASP A 119 -12.71 19.38 -1.10
CA ASP A 119 -11.53 20.06 -1.62
C ASP A 119 -10.28 19.49 -0.96
N TRP A 120 -9.46 18.78 -1.73
CA TRP A 120 -8.24 18.16 -1.24
C TRP A 120 -7.15 19.17 -0.82
N HIS A 121 -7.25 20.44 -1.26
CA HIS A 121 -6.33 21.51 -0.84
C HIS A 121 -6.58 21.95 0.61
N ASP A 122 -7.82 21.78 1.09
CA ASP A 122 -8.21 22.15 2.46
C ASP A 122 -7.94 21.03 3.47
N VAL A 123 -7.55 19.84 3.01
CA VAL A 123 -7.24 18.70 3.88
C VAL A 123 -5.88 18.91 4.55
N SER A 124 -5.89 19.01 5.89
CA SER A 124 -4.67 19.07 6.69
C SER A 124 -3.99 17.70 6.80
N TRP A 125 -3.13 17.39 5.83
CA TRP A 125 -2.46 16.08 5.75
C TRP A 125 -1.50 15.75 6.88
N THR A 126 -1.05 16.77 7.63
CA THR A 126 -0.18 16.61 8.80
C THR A 126 -0.97 16.45 10.10
N ASP A 127 -2.30 16.58 10.05
CA ASP A 127 -3.15 16.38 11.21
C ASP A 127 -3.30 14.88 11.53
N GLY A 128 -2.95 14.50 12.76
CA GLY A 128 -3.08 13.13 13.25
C GLY A 128 -4.52 12.61 13.21
N ALA A 129 -5.53 13.47 13.39
CA ALA A 129 -6.94 13.08 13.30
C ALA A 129 -7.35 12.69 11.88
N VAL A 130 -6.85 13.41 10.86
CA VAL A 130 -7.07 13.07 9.45
C VAL A 130 -6.44 11.72 9.12
N SER A 131 -5.21 11.48 9.57
CA SER A 131 -4.55 10.18 9.39
C SER A 131 -5.34 9.06 10.08
N LEU A 132 -5.70 9.25 11.36
CA LEU A 132 -6.43 8.25 12.14
C LEU A 132 -7.78 7.91 11.49
N TYR A 133 -8.50 8.91 10.99
CA TYR A 133 -9.77 8.70 10.29
C TYR A 133 -9.58 7.86 9.03
N ARG A 134 -8.61 8.20 8.18
CA ARG A 134 -8.37 7.49 6.92
C ARG A 134 -7.92 6.04 7.14
N GLU A 135 -7.02 5.81 8.09
CA GLU A 135 -6.59 4.45 8.46
C GLU A 135 -7.76 3.66 9.08
N GLY A 136 -8.57 4.29 9.93
CA GLY A 136 -9.75 3.67 10.54
C GLY A 136 -10.79 3.25 9.50
N VAL A 137 -11.04 4.08 8.48
CA VAL A 137 -11.94 3.73 7.36
C VAL A 137 -11.36 2.56 6.57
N ALA A 138 -10.10 2.60 6.16
CA ALA A 138 -9.49 1.51 5.41
C ALA A 138 -9.48 0.18 6.19
N THR A 139 -9.17 0.22 7.49
CA THR A 139 -9.25 -0.96 8.38
C THR A 139 -10.67 -1.47 8.56
N TYR A 140 -11.67 -0.59 8.57
CA TYR A 140 -13.07 -1.00 8.61
C TYR A 140 -13.49 -1.68 7.31
N LEU A 141 -13.04 -1.15 6.16
CA LEU A 141 -13.35 -1.67 4.83
C LEU A 141 -12.56 -2.94 4.48
N SER A 142 -11.48 -3.24 5.18
CA SER A 142 -10.68 -4.45 5.00
C SER A 142 -11.26 -5.72 5.64
N LYS A 143 -12.46 -5.62 6.23
CA LYS A 143 -13.16 -6.73 6.93
C LYS A 143 -14.19 -7.42 6.04
#